data_AF-A0A955TJN2-F1
#
_entry.id   AF-A0A955TJN2-F1
#
_cell.length_a   1.000
_cell.length_b   1.000
_cell.length_c   1.000
_cell.angle_alpha   90.00
_cell.angle_beta   90.00
_cell.angle_gamma   90.00
#
_symmetry.space_group_name_H-M   'P 1'
#
loop_
_entity.id
_entity.type
_entity.pdbx_description
1 polymer ?
#
loop_
_entity_poly.entity_id
_entity_poly.type
_entity_poly.pdbx_seq_one_letter_code
_entity_poly.pdbx_strand_id
1 'polypeptide(L)'
;MIKIAQEQPSAGIYSGERTIDGLVVMYKGAPLTKLLALDETSNDDFEWGYEGDSPARLAHALLLHRTGDPAVADAFSIRLMVQFVAKLDNEWEVREDQLDRLIEEIQQSTPALS
;
A
#
# COMPACT_ATOMS: atom_id res chain seq x y z
N MET A 1 -26.61 11.28 -28.49
CA MET A 1 -25.16 11.17 -28.19
C MET A 1 -25.03 10.41 -26.89
N ILE A 2 -24.66 9.14 -26.94
CA ILE A 2 -24.39 8.34 -25.74
C ILE A 2 -22.97 8.71 -25.31
N LYS A 3 -22.84 9.37 -24.16
CA LYS A 3 -21.56 9.51 -23.47
C LYS A 3 -21.23 8.11 -22.97
N ILE A 4 -20.44 7.37 -23.73
CA ILE A 4 -19.73 6.21 -23.21
C ILE A 4 -18.99 6.68 -21.97
N ALA A 5 -19.37 6.16 -20.80
CA ALA A 5 -18.54 6.29 -19.61
C ALA A 5 -17.18 5.76 -20.01
N GLN A 6 -16.16 6.63 -19.93
CA GLN A 6 -14.80 6.24 -20.21
C GLN A 6 -14.51 5.08 -19.26
N GLU A 7 -14.24 3.88 -19.80
CA GLU A 7 -13.52 2.85 -19.05
C GLU A 7 -12.26 3.54 -18.54
N GLN A 8 -12.25 3.82 -17.25
CA GLN A 8 -11.07 4.31 -16.57
C GLN A 8 -9.98 3.29 -16.88
N PRO A 9 -8.81 3.70 -17.41
CA PRO A 9 -7.73 2.77 -17.73
C PRO A 9 -7.48 1.90 -16.50
N SER A 10 -7.40 0.58 -16.69
CA SER A 10 -7.52 -0.40 -15.61
C SER A 10 -6.65 0.00 -14.40
N ALA A 11 -7.30 0.51 -13.37
CA ALA A 11 -6.66 0.92 -12.13
C ALA A 11 -5.92 -0.32 -11.59
N GLY A 12 -4.61 -0.22 -11.36
CA GLY A 12 -3.83 -1.30 -10.79
C GLY A 12 -4.39 -1.78 -9.47
N ILE A 13 -4.22 -3.06 -9.17
CA ILE A 13 -4.66 -3.67 -7.93
C ILE A 13 -3.42 -4.06 -7.15
N TYR A 14 -3.38 -3.63 -5.89
CA TYR A 14 -2.52 -4.20 -4.87
C TYR A 14 -3.26 -5.34 -4.20
N SER A 15 -2.58 -6.44 -3.92
CA SER A 15 -3.15 -7.56 -3.17
C SER A 15 -2.16 -8.11 -2.17
N GLY A 16 -2.67 -8.72 -1.11
CA GLY A 16 -1.88 -9.47 -0.15
C GLY A 16 -2.55 -10.80 0.19
N GLU A 17 -1.73 -11.85 0.23
CA GLU A 17 -2.15 -13.20 0.54
C GLU A 17 -1.14 -13.83 1.51
N ARG A 18 -1.63 -14.61 2.47
CA ARG A 18 -0.80 -15.49 3.30
C ARG A 18 -0.78 -16.88 2.67
N THR A 19 0.36 -17.26 2.10
CA THR A 19 0.56 -18.57 1.46
C THR A 19 1.29 -19.53 2.41
N ILE A 20 1.39 -20.82 2.02
CA ILE A 20 2.18 -21.79 2.77
C ILE A 20 3.69 -21.45 2.80
N ASP A 21 4.15 -20.73 1.79
CA ASP A 21 5.55 -20.32 1.63
C ASP A 21 5.84 -18.94 2.23
N GLY A 22 4.85 -18.31 2.87
CA GLY A 22 4.96 -16.99 3.50
C GLY A 22 3.96 -15.97 2.96
N LEU A 23 4.15 -14.71 3.34
CA LEU A 23 3.30 -13.60 2.91
C LEU A 23 3.75 -13.07 1.55
N VAL A 24 2.80 -12.82 0.67
CA VAL A 24 3.06 -12.22 -0.65
C VAL A 24 2.20 -10.97 -0.80
N VAL A 25 2.85 -9.87 -1.20
CA VAL A 25 2.18 -8.63 -1.61
C VAL A 25 2.50 -8.36 -3.08
N MET A 26 1.46 -8.13 -3.88
CA MET A 26 1.58 -7.94 -5.32
C MET A 26 1.01 -6.60 -5.77
N TYR A 27 1.48 -6.11 -6.92
CA TYR A 27 0.82 -5.09 -7.71
C TYR A 27 0.72 -5.57 -9.17
N LYS A 28 -0.51 -5.62 -9.72
CA LYS A 28 -0.77 -6.16 -11.08
C LYS A 28 -0.13 -7.53 -11.33
N GLY A 29 -0.13 -8.41 -10.31
CA GLY A 29 0.42 -9.77 -10.39
C GLY A 29 1.95 -9.86 -10.34
N ALA A 30 2.66 -8.77 -10.04
CA ALA A 30 4.10 -8.79 -9.77
C ALA A 30 4.37 -8.55 -8.27
N PRO A 31 5.33 -9.25 -7.63
CA PRO A 31 5.69 -9.00 -6.24
C PRO A 31 6.13 -7.54 -6.02
N LEU A 32 5.60 -6.90 -4.98
CA LEU A 32 5.87 -5.49 -4.69
C LEU A 32 7.35 -5.25 -4.36
N THR A 33 7.99 -6.20 -3.66
CA THR A 33 9.44 -6.18 -3.38
C THR A 33 10.26 -6.11 -4.64
N LYS A 34 9.93 -6.91 -5.66
CA LYS A 34 10.60 -6.88 -6.96
C LYS A 34 10.43 -5.53 -7.68
N LEU A 35 9.24 -4.94 -7.63
CA LEU A 35 8.98 -3.63 -8.23
C LEU A 35 9.77 -2.51 -7.56
N LEU A 36 10.03 -2.63 -6.27
CA LEU A 36 10.83 -1.70 -5.47
C LEU A 36 12.33 -2.05 -5.44
N ALA A 37 12.76 -3.11 -6.14
CA ALA A 37 14.12 -3.65 -6.07
C ALA A 37 14.61 -3.91 -4.64
N LEU A 38 13.70 -4.31 -3.74
CA LEU A 38 14.02 -4.78 -2.41
C LEU A 38 14.59 -6.20 -2.49
N ASP A 39 15.45 -6.56 -1.55
CA ASP A 39 15.95 -7.94 -1.43
C ASP A 39 14.75 -8.88 -1.23
N GLU A 40 14.71 -10.02 -1.92
CA GLU A 40 13.61 -10.98 -1.81
C GLU A 40 13.47 -11.55 -0.38
N THR A 41 14.54 -11.50 0.42
CA THR A 41 14.50 -11.79 1.87
C THR A 41 13.77 -10.74 2.69
N SER A 42 13.50 -9.55 2.12
CA SER A 42 12.72 -8.48 2.77
C SER A 42 11.22 -8.77 2.79
N ASN A 43 10.75 -9.78 2.05
CA ASN A 43 9.33 -10.16 2.04
C ASN A 43 8.89 -10.76 3.40
N ASP A 44 9.84 -11.26 4.20
CA ASP A 44 9.59 -11.80 5.55
C ASP A 44 9.21 -10.72 6.57
N ASP A 45 9.29 -9.44 6.17
CA ASP A 45 9.03 -8.30 7.02
C ASP A 45 7.70 -7.59 6.75
N PHE A 46 6.95 -7.96 5.71
CA PHE A 46 5.61 -7.41 5.48
C PHE A 46 4.56 -8.18 6.27
N GLU A 47 3.78 -7.44 7.04
CA GLU A 47 2.65 -7.96 7.80
C GLU A 47 1.47 -6.99 7.75
N TRP A 48 0.29 -7.44 8.16
CA TRP A 48 -0.91 -6.62 8.21
C TRP A 48 -1.95 -7.20 9.17
N GLY A 49 -2.99 -6.43 9.47
CA GLY A 49 -4.06 -6.83 10.41
C GLY A 49 -3.74 -6.54 11.89
N TYR A 50 -2.63 -5.85 12.16
CA TYR A 50 -2.26 -5.33 13.48
C TYR A 50 -1.33 -4.11 13.35
N GLU A 51 -1.05 -3.43 14.46
CA GLU A 51 -0.09 -2.31 14.51
C GLU A 51 1.31 -2.80 14.88
N GLY A 52 2.35 -2.27 14.22
CA GLY A 52 3.74 -2.58 14.55
C GLY A 52 4.71 -2.27 13.42
N ASP A 53 5.98 -2.66 13.62
CA ASP A 53 7.06 -2.37 12.68
C ASP A 53 6.87 -3.07 11.34
N SER A 54 6.50 -4.37 11.34
CA SER A 54 6.27 -5.13 10.11
C SER A 54 5.09 -4.58 9.28
N PRO A 55 3.91 -4.27 9.87
CA PRO A 55 2.87 -3.51 9.19
C PRO A 55 3.28 -2.10 8.72
N ALA A 56 4.14 -1.41 9.47
CA ALA A 56 4.65 -0.10 9.07
C ALA A 56 5.57 -0.18 7.84
N ARG A 57 6.35 -1.25 7.70
CA ARG A 57 7.15 -1.50 6.48
C ARG A 57 6.29 -1.75 5.25
N LEU A 58 5.18 -2.50 5.39
CA LEU A 58 4.22 -2.64 4.30
C LEU A 58 3.61 -1.30 3.91
N ALA A 59 3.19 -0.49 4.89
CA ALA A 59 2.68 0.86 4.64
C ALA A 59 3.70 1.74 3.92
N HIS A 60 4.98 1.69 4.34
CA HIS A 60 6.08 2.40 3.68
C HIS A 60 6.26 1.97 2.23
N ALA A 61 6.30 0.66 1.96
CA ALA A 61 6.44 0.13 0.61
C ALA A 61 5.28 0.52 -0.32
N LEU A 62 4.03 0.50 0.20
CA LEU A 62 2.86 0.96 -0.55
C LEU A 62 2.96 2.45 -0.92
N LEU A 63 3.36 3.29 0.04
CA LEU A 63 3.59 4.72 -0.20
C LEU A 63 4.70 4.94 -1.22
N LEU A 64 5.86 4.33 -1.01
CA LEU A 64 7.02 4.48 -1.88
C LEU A 64 6.70 4.06 -3.32
N HIS A 65 6.03 2.92 -3.51
CA HIS A 65 5.62 2.47 -4.84
C HIS A 65 4.61 3.43 -5.47
N ARG A 66 3.65 3.93 -4.68
CA ARG A 66 2.56 4.75 -5.22
C ARG A 66 2.99 6.17 -5.56
N THR A 67 3.83 6.78 -4.72
CA THR A 67 4.22 8.20 -4.82
C THR A 67 5.58 8.39 -5.50
N GLY A 68 6.45 7.38 -5.44
CA GLY A 68 7.85 7.50 -5.86
C GLY A 68 8.68 8.44 -4.97
N ASP A 69 8.14 8.88 -3.83
CA ASP A 69 8.77 9.86 -2.93
C ASP A 69 9.10 9.21 -1.57
N PRO A 70 10.38 8.94 -1.29
CA PRO A 70 10.81 8.38 0.00
C PRO A 70 10.46 9.27 1.19
N ALA A 71 10.48 10.60 1.05
CA ALA A 71 10.14 11.50 2.15
C ALA A 71 8.66 11.39 2.51
N VAL A 72 7.79 11.19 1.51
CA VAL A 72 6.37 10.89 1.74
C VAL A 72 6.20 9.54 2.42
N ALA A 73 6.91 8.51 1.96
CA ALA A 73 6.85 7.18 2.56
C ALA A 73 7.27 7.20 4.04
N ASP A 74 8.37 7.87 4.36
CA ASP A 74 8.88 8.02 5.72
C ASP A 74 7.90 8.79 6.62
N ALA A 75 7.40 9.93 6.15
CA ALA A 75 6.53 10.80 6.93
C ALA A 75 5.16 10.18 7.24
N PHE A 76 4.63 9.33 6.35
CA PHE A 76 3.24 8.88 6.41
C PHE A 76 3.06 7.38 6.67
N SER A 77 4.13 6.57 6.65
CA SER A 77 4.09 5.12 6.88
C SER A 77 3.31 4.72 8.13
N ILE A 78 3.62 5.31 9.28
CA ILE A 78 2.94 4.99 10.56
C ILE A 78 1.45 5.31 10.49
N ARG A 79 1.07 6.43 9.86
CA ARG A 79 -0.34 6.83 9.76
C ARG A 79 -1.12 5.92 8.82
N LEU A 80 -0.56 5.63 7.64
CA LEU A 80 -1.16 4.68 6.71
C LEU A 80 -1.27 3.29 7.35
N MET A 81 -0.27 2.90 8.14
CA MET A 81 -0.29 1.65 8.89
C MET A 81 -1.50 1.58 9.83
N VAL A 82 -1.63 2.54 10.75
CA VAL A 82 -2.72 2.53 11.75
C VAL A 82 -4.10 2.65 11.09
N GLN A 83 -4.22 3.50 10.08
CA GLN A 83 -5.54 3.78 9.50
C GLN A 83 -6.02 2.70 8.53
N PHE A 84 -5.10 1.95 7.92
CA PHE A 84 -5.41 1.05 6.83
C PHE A 84 -4.72 -0.32 6.95
N VAL A 85 -3.39 -0.40 6.97
CA VAL A 85 -2.69 -1.71 6.95
C VAL A 85 -3.02 -2.58 8.16
N ALA A 86 -3.14 -1.97 9.35
CA ALA A 86 -3.52 -2.66 10.58
C ALA A 86 -4.95 -3.22 10.56
N LYS A 87 -5.76 -2.86 9.56
CA LYS A 87 -7.18 -3.26 9.44
C LYS A 87 -7.45 -4.15 8.23
N LEU A 88 -6.42 -4.50 7.46
CA LEU A 88 -6.55 -5.42 6.35
C LEU A 88 -6.90 -6.82 6.87
N ASP A 89 -7.79 -7.49 6.15
CA ASP A 89 -8.17 -8.87 6.45
C ASP A 89 -7.05 -9.85 6.05
N ASN A 90 -7.25 -11.15 6.28
CA ASN A 90 -6.24 -12.17 6.00
C ASN A 90 -5.76 -12.14 4.54
N GLU A 91 -6.71 -12.00 3.62
CA GLU A 91 -6.50 -11.73 2.20
C GLU A 91 -7.14 -10.38 1.87
N TRP A 92 -6.50 -9.60 1.01
CA TRP A 92 -7.01 -8.27 0.66
C TRP A 92 -6.66 -7.87 -0.76
N GLU A 93 -7.50 -7.01 -1.32
CA GLU A 93 -7.28 -6.32 -2.58
C GLU A 93 -7.66 -4.85 -2.43
N VAL A 94 -6.79 -3.96 -2.91
CA VAL A 94 -7.03 -2.52 -2.94
C VAL A 94 -6.63 -1.95 -4.30
N ARG A 95 -7.54 -1.22 -4.92
CA ARG A 95 -7.25 -0.53 -6.18
C ARG A 95 -6.36 0.69 -5.94
N GLU A 96 -5.53 1.02 -6.92
CA GLU A 96 -4.63 2.17 -6.85
C GLU A 96 -5.38 3.48 -6.62
N ASP A 97 -6.58 3.64 -7.19
CA ASP A 97 -7.40 4.84 -6.99
C ASP A 97 -7.96 4.95 -5.56
N GLN A 98 -8.17 3.81 -4.89
CA GLN A 98 -8.55 3.77 -3.48
C GLN A 98 -7.36 4.12 -2.59
N LEU A 99 -6.17 3.58 -2.91
CA LEU A 99 -4.94 3.92 -2.20
C LEU A 99 -4.57 5.40 -2.37
N ASP A 100 -4.76 5.97 -3.57
CA ASP A 100 -4.53 7.39 -3.85
C ASP A 100 -5.37 8.29 -2.95
N ARG A 101 -6.68 8.04 -2.89
CA ARG A 101 -7.59 8.81 -2.03
C ARG A 101 -7.18 8.72 -0.56
N LEU A 102 -6.82 7.53 -0.10
CA LEU A 102 -6.35 7.34 1.27
C LEU A 102 -5.06 8.13 1.54
N ILE A 103 -4.11 8.13 0.60
CA ILE A 103 -2.85 8.90 0.71
C ILE A 103 -3.13 10.40 0.77
N GLU A 104 -4.05 10.90 -0.06
CA GLU A 104 -4.47 12.31 -0.03
C GLU A 104 -5.10 12.68 1.32
N GLU A 105 -6.00 11.84 1.84
CA GLU A 105 -6.66 12.04 3.14
C GLU A 105 -5.67 12.08 4.31
N ILE A 106 -4.70 11.16 4.36
CA ILE A 106 -3.71 11.13 5.45
C ILE A 106 -2.75 12.33 5.42
N GLN A 107 -2.42 12.82 4.23
CA GLN A 107 -1.56 14.00 4.02
C GLN A 107 -2.27 15.29 4.46
N GLN A 108 -3.56 15.42 4.14
CA GLN A 108 -4.38 16.59 4.51
C GLN A 108 -4.74 16.60 6.00
N SER A 109 -4.85 15.43 6.62
CA SER A 109 -5.19 15.29 8.04
C SER A 109 -4.01 15.56 8.97
N THR A 110 -2.86 16.02 8.47
CA THR A 110 -1.72 16.44 9.31
C THR A 110 -1.99 17.86 9.81
N PRO A 111 -2.32 18.06 11.10
CA PRO A 111 -2.27 19.41 11.63
C PRO A 111 -0.82 19.90 11.51
N ALA A 112 -0.64 21.09 10.93
CA ALA A 112 0.61 21.81 11.08
C ALA A 112 0.90 21.87 12.59
N LEU A 113 2.02 21.28 13.03
CA LEU A 113 2.52 21.46 14.38
C LEU A 113 2.58 22.98 14.63
N SER A 114 1.65 23.46 15.46
CA SER A 114 1.58 24.85 15.93
C SER A 114 2.34 24.95 17.24
#